data_AF-A5EWF9-F1
#
_entry.id   AF-A5EWF9-F1
#
_cell.length_a   1.000
_cell.length_b   1.000
_cell.length_c   1.000
_cell.angle_alpha   90.00
_cell.angle_beta   90.00
_cell.angle_gamma   90.00
#
_symmetry.space_group_name_H-M   'P 1'
#
loop_
_entity.id
_entity.type
_entity.pdbx_description
1 polymer ?
#
loop_
_entity_poly.entity_id
_entity_poly.type
_entity_poly.pdbx_seq_one_letter_code
_entity_poly.pdbx_strand_id
1 'polypeptide(L)'
;MKYEFTLLGLPASLDTDKGIFTYEDEELKQAIESEIAGSKAYGRVGGSTIDPFVPVYITDPYRDIYQFTACLFDDMANNRLPKIRGNETKKYFPKELYPYAPCLAWIFSDAKPINYFLGTKEEFDAYNKEIEEAIELGMTF
;
A
#
# COMPACT_ATOMS: atom_id res chain seq x y z
N MET A 1 11.16 14.58 -7.52
CA MET A 1 11.93 13.36 -7.80
C MET A 1 11.07 12.44 -8.68
N LYS A 2 11.65 11.73 -9.65
CA LYS A 2 10.89 10.81 -10.52
C LYS A 2 11.03 9.38 -10.03
N TYR A 3 9.90 8.70 -9.86
CA TYR A 3 9.79 7.30 -9.48
C TYR A 3 9.16 6.53 -10.63
N GLU A 4 9.74 5.39 -11.00
CA GLU A 4 9.27 4.54 -12.09
C GLU A 4 8.91 3.17 -11.54
N PHE A 5 7.80 2.60 -11.99
CA PHE A 5 7.29 1.32 -11.50
C PHE A 5 6.39 0.65 -12.54
N THR A 6 6.15 -0.64 -12.37
CA THR A 6 5.31 -1.43 -13.29
C THR A 6 3.94 -1.66 -12.67
N LEU A 7 2.87 -1.19 -13.32
CA LEU A 7 1.49 -1.40 -12.90
C LEU A 7 0.75 -2.21 -13.98
N LEU A 8 0.17 -3.36 -13.62
CA LEU A 8 -0.50 -4.28 -14.56
C LEU A 8 0.32 -4.63 -15.83
N GLY A 9 1.64 -4.67 -15.71
CA GLY A 9 2.55 -4.97 -16.83
C GLY A 9 2.83 -3.79 -17.76
N LEU A 10 2.32 -2.60 -17.44
CA LEU A 10 2.57 -1.36 -18.17
C LEU A 10 3.46 -0.40 -17.35
N PRO A 11 4.29 0.41 -18.01
CA PRO A 11 5.14 1.38 -17.33
C PRO A 11 4.29 2.51 -16.72
N ALA A 12 4.60 2.85 -15.48
CA ALA A 12 4.00 3.95 -14.74
C ALA A 12 5.10 4.82 -14.12
N SER A 13 4.81 6.10 -13.89
CA SER A 13 5.74 6.98 -13.19
C SER A 13 5.06 8.06 -12.38
N LEU A 14 5.69 8.45 -11.28
CA LEU A 14 5.31 9.59 -10.45
C LEU A 14 6.46 10.59 -10.42
N ASP A 15 6.23 11.81 -10.93
CA ASP A 15 7.12 12.95 -10.76
C ASP A 15 6.61 13.81 -9.59
N THR A 16 7.24 13.61 -8.42
CA THR A 16 6.86 14.30 -7.18
C THR A 16 7.22 15.78 -7.15
N ASP A 17 8.18 16.23 -7.97
CA ASP A 17 8.49 17.67 -8.04
C ASP A 17 7.37 18.41 -8.76
N LYS A 18 6.77 17.75 -9.76
CA LYS A 18 5.69 18.31 -10.56
C LYS A 18 4.30 17.94 -10.06
N GLY A 19 4.17 16.91 -9.22
CA GLY A 19 2.87 16.38 -8.81
C GLY A 19 2.15 15.67 -9.95
N ILE A 20 2.88 14.95 -10.80
CA ILE A 20 2.31 14.32 -12.01
C ILE A 20 2.48 12.81 -11.94
N PHE A 21 1.35 12.11 -11.97
CA PHE A 21 1.29 10.67 -12.23
C PHE A 21 1.06 10.43 -13.73
N THR A 22 1.85 9.53 -14.32
CA THR A 22 1.76 9.15 -15.74
C THR A 22 1.62 7.65 -15.85
N TYR A 23 0.61 7.22 -16.62
CA TYR A 23 0.30 5.83 -16.87
C TYR A 23 -0.51 5.70 -18.16
N GLU A 24 -0.23 4.66 -18.96
CA GLU A 24 -0.76 4.53 -20.33
C GLU A 24 -2.24 4.10 -20.38
N ASP A 25 -2.70 3.30 -19.42
CA ASP A 25 -4.11 2.92 -19.31
C ASP A 25 -4.90 4.08 -18.68
N GLU A 26 -5.43 4.95 -19.53
CA GLU A 26 -6.17 6.16 -19.15
C GLU A 26 -7.41 5.87 -18.30
N GLU A 27 -8.09 4.73 -18.51
CA GLU A 27 -9.26 4.34 -17.70
C GLU A 27 -8.82 4.06 -16.26
N LEU A 28 -7.78 3.25 -16.08
CA LEU A 28 -7.27 2.94 -14.75
C LEU A 28 -6.60 4.16 -14.11
N LYS A 29 -5.90 4.99 -14.90
CA LYS A 29 -5.31 6.25 -14.43
C LYS A 29 -6.38 7.19 -13.86
N GLN A 30 -7.48 7.39 -14.57
CA GLN A 30 -8.59 8.23 -14.09
C GLN A 30 -9.23 7.67 -12.82
N ALA A 31 -9.37 6.35 -12.72
CA ALA A 31 -9.88 5.71 -11.50
C ALA A 31 -8.93 5.96 -10.30
N ILE A 32 -7.62 5.76 -10.47
CA ILE A 32 -6.61 6.06 -9.45
C ILE A 32 -6.67 7.54 -9.06
N GLU A 33 -6.76 8.44 -10.04
CA GLU A 33 -6.84 9.88 -9.77
C GLU A 33 -8.10 10.26 -8.97
N SER A 34 -9.24 9.65 -9.28
CA SER A 34 -10.50 9.84 -8.56
C SER A 34 -10.42 9.34 -7.11
N GLU A 35 -9.89 8.13 -6.90
CA GLU A 35 -9.81 7.53 -5.56
C GLU A 35 -8.77 8.24 -4.66
N ILE A 36 -7.63 8.66 -5.22
CA ILE A 36 -6.65 9.48 -4.51
C ILE A 36 -7.26 10.84 -4.11
N ALA A 37 -8.05 11.46 -4.98
CA ALA A 37 -8.76 12.69 -4.65
C ALA A 37 -9.78 12.47 -3.51
N GLY A 38 -10.47 11.34 -3.50
CA GLY A 38 -11.34 10.90 -2.40
C GLY A 38 -10.58 10.74 -1.09
N SER A 39 -9.47 9.99 -1.10
CA SER A 39 -8.59 9.79 0.05
C SER A 39 -8.06 11.10 0.65
N LYS A 40 -7.73 12.07 -0.21
CA LYS A 40 -7.35 13.43 0.21
C LYS A 40 -8.47 14.17 0.93
N ALA A 41 -9.73 13.96 0.55
CA ALA A 41 -10.87 14.56 1.24
C ALA A 41 -11.08 13.99 2.65
N TYR A 42 -10.77 12.69 2.85
CA TYR A 42 -10.78 12.07 4.19
C TYR A 42 -9.57 12.44 5.04
N GLY A 43 -8.49 12.93 4.41
CA GLY A 43 -7.27 13.39 5.07
C GLY A 43 -6.38 12.27 5.63
N ARG A 44 -6.78 11.00 5.43
CA ARG A 44 -6.01 9.82 5.81
C ARG A 44 -6.46 8.57 5.06
N VAL A 45 -5.57 7.58 4.95
CA VAL A 45 -5.88 6.20 4.54
C VAL A 45 -5.43 5.22 5.63
N GLY A 46 -6.16 4.12 5.80
CA GLY A 46 -5.97 3.18 6.91
C GLY A 46 -6.37 3.73 8.29
N GLY A 47 -6.22 2.93 9.34
CA GLY A 47 -6.36 3.37 10.74
C GLY A 47 -7.80 3.68 11.17
N SER A 48 -8.73 2.76 10.89
CA SER A 48 -10.06 2.77 11.51
C SER A 48 -9.98 2.52 13.03
N THR A 49 -11.03 2.84 13.80
CA THR A 49 -11.09 2.58 15.25
C THR A 49 -10.93 1.09 15.63
N ILE A 50 -10.96 0.19 14.67
CA ILE A 50 -10.88 -1.28 14.82
C ILE A 50 -9.64 -1.83 14.11
N ASP A 51 -8.84 -0.97 13.48
CA ASP A 51 -7.70 -1.33 12.65
C ASP A 51 -6.41 -1.16 13.47
N PRO A 52 -5.60 -2.21 13.69
CA PRO A 52 -4.38 -2.11 14.47
C PRO A 52 -3.28 -1.23 13.81
N PHE A 53 -3.52 -0.74 12.60
CA PHE A 53 -2.57 0.08 11.85
C PHE A 53 -2.70 1.58 12.17
N VAL A 54 -1.56 2.27 12.18
CA VAL A 54 -1.50 3.73 12.25
C VAL A 54 -2.06 4.30 10.92
N PRO A 55 -2.78 5.43 10.92
CA PRO A 55 -3.25 6.03 9.66
C PRO A 55 -2.14 6.83 8.97
N VAL A 56 -2.02 6.67 7.65
CA VAL A 56 -1.21 7.57 6.81
C VAL A 56 -2.02 8.84 6.58
N TYR A 57 -1.50 10.00 7.00
CA TYR A 57 -2.15 11.28 6.72
C TYR A 57 -1.93 11.72 5.27
N ILE A 58 -3.02 12.07 4.59
CA ILE A 58 -3.00 12.42 3.17
C ILE A 58 -3.14 13.92 2.98
N THR A 59 -2.07 14.55 2.51
CA THR A 59 -2.00 16.00 2.23
C THR A 59 -1.75 16.27 0.75
N ASP A 60 -0.75 15.62 0.15
CA ASP A 60 -0.43 15.78 -1.27
C ASP A 60 0.23 14.51 -1.85
N PRO A 61 -0.56 13.46 -2.13
CA PRO A 61 -0.06 12.18 -2.64
C PRO A 61 0.82 12.31 -3.87
N TYR A 62 0.52 13.23 -4.79
CA TYR A 62 1.33 13.34 -6.00
C TYR A 62 2.71 13.95 -5.76
N ARG A 63 2.94 14.58 -4.61
CA ARG A 63 4.23 15.16 -4.20
C ARG A 63 4.97 14.31 -3.17
N ASP A 64 4.39 13.21 -2.73
CA ASP A 64 4.96 12.35 -1.70
C ASP A 64 4.77 10.87 -2.09
N ILE A 65 5.87 10.20 -2.40
CA ILE A 65 5.85 8.80 -2.83
C ILE A 65 5.23 7.88 -1.78
N TYR A 66 5.41 8.16 -0.49
CA TYR A 66 4.87 7.33 0.59
C TYR A 66 3.34 7.44 0.63
N GLN A 67 2.81 8.67 0.53
CA GLN A 67 1.36 8.89 0.45
C GLN A 67 0.75 8.31 -0.83
N PHE A 68 1.42 8.48 -1.98
CA PHE A 68 0.97 7.88 -3.24
C PHE A 68 0.89 6.35 -3.14
N THR A 69 1.96 5.74 -2.63
CA THR A 69 2.04 4.28 -2.45
C THR A 69 0.95 3.78 -1.51
N ALA A 70 0.72 4.48 -0.39
CA ALA A 70 -0.34 4.14 0.56
C ALA A 70 -1.74 4.21 -0.07
N CYS A 71 -2.07 5.30 -0.78
CA CYS A 71 -3.36 5.43 -1.45
C CYS A 71 -3.55 4.32 -2.50
N LEU A 72 -2.54 4.10 -3.37
CA LEU A 72 -2.62 3.08 -4.40
C LEU A 72 -2.87 1.69 -3.79
N PHE A 73 -2.19 1.37 -2.70
CA PHE A 73 -2.41 0.09 -2.02
C PHE A 73 -3.81 -0.01 -1.42
N ASP A 74 -4.28 1.02 -0.69
CA ASP A 74 -5.61 1.04 -0.09
C ASP A 74 -6.71 0.88 -1.16
N ASP A 75 -6.58 1.57 -2.28
CA ASP A 75 -7.55 1.52 -3.38
C ASP A 75 -7.56 0.15 -4.06
N MET A 76 -6.38 -0.47 -4.25
CA MET A 76 -6.28 -1.85 -4.74
C MET A 76 -6.91 -2.84 -3.76
N ALA A 77 -6.54 -2.79 -2.48
CA ALA A 77 -6.98 -3.71 -1.44
C ALA A 77 -8.49 -3.67 -1.19
N ASN A 78 -9.11 -2.49 -1.36
CA ASN A 78 -10.54 -2.28 -1.11
C ASN A 78 -11.44 -2.38 -2.35
N ASN A 79 -10.95 -2.95 -3.46
CA ASN A 79 -11.70 -3.09 -4.72
C ASN A 79 -12.18 -1.76 -5.31
N ARG A 80 -11.43 -0.66 -5.11
CA ARG A 80 -11.79 0.65 -5.65
C ARG A 80 -11.27 0.87 -7.07
N LEU A 81 -10.27 0.10 -7.48
CA LEU A 81 -9.73 0.17 -8.84
C LEU A 81 -10.38 -0.85 -9.78
N PRO A 82 -10.69 -0.46 -11.03
CA PRO A 82 -11.10 -1.41 -12.05
C PRO A 82 -9.97 -2.39 -12.34
N LYS A 83 -10.31 -3.60 -12.82
CA LYS A 83 -9.36 -4.65 -13.24
C LYS A 83 -8.52 -5.28 -12.11
N ILE A 84 -8.62 -4.78 -10.88
CA ILE A 84 -7.88 -5.30 -9.72
C ILE A 84 -8.88 -5.68 -8.63
N ARG A 85 -8.92 -6.96 -8.24
CA ARG A 85 -9.64 -7.37 -7.03
C ARG A 85 -8.74 -7.22 -5.81
N GLY A 86 -9.34 -6.87 -4.68
CA GLY A 86 -8.64 -6.65 -3.41
C GLY A 86 -7.82 -7.85 -2.95
N ASN A 87 -8.34 -9.06 -3.14
CA ASN A 87 -7.61 -10.30 -2.84
C ASN A 87 -6.46 -10.60 -3.82
N GLU A 88 -6.36 -9.88 -4.94
CA GLU A 88 -5.26 -9.97 -5.90
C GLU A 88 -4.23 -8.83 -5.74
N THR A 89 -4.38 -7.96 -4.74
CA THR A 89 -3.47 -6.83 -4.53
C THR A 89 -2.00 -7.27 -4.45
N LYS A 90 -1.68 -8.38 -3.75
CA LYS A 90 -0.30 -8.95 -3.69
C LYS A 90 0.28 -9.31 -5.06
N LYS A 91 -0.58 -9.69 -6.02
CA LYS A 91 -0.17 -10.10 -7.36
C LYS A 91 0.13 -8.90 -8.26
N TYR A 92 -0.62 -7.81 -8.07
CA TYR A 92 -0.61 -6.67 -8.98
C TYR A 92 0.08 -5.42 -8.43
N PHE A 93 0.34 -5.35 -7.12
CA PHE A 93 0.98 -4.19 -6.53
C PHE A 93 2.43 -4.04 -7.06
N PRO A 94 2.84 -2.83 -7.50
CA PRO A 94 4.18 -2.64 -8.03
C PRO A 94 5.26 -2.92 -6.97
N LYS A 95 6.15 -3.88 -7.25
CA LYS A 95 7.22 -4.29 -6.32
C LYS A 95 8.20 -3.16 -6.03
N GLU A 96 8.40 -2.30 -7.02
CA GLU A 96 9.25 -1.12 -6.96
C GLU A 96 8.76 -0.10 -5.91
N LEU A 97 7.49 -0.18 -5.51
CA LEU A 97 6.90 0.68 -4.48
C LEU A 97 6.98 0.10 -3.06
N TYR A 98 7.41 -1.15 -2.88
CA TYR A 98 7.49 -1.77 -1.55
C TYR A 98 8.35 -0.99 -0.54
N PRO A 99 9.49 -0.38 -0.91
CA PRO A 99 10.27 0.45 0.01
C PRO A 99 9.54 1.68 0.55
N TYR A 100 8.46 2.11 -0.11
CA TYR A 100 7.66 3.29 0.25
C TYR A 100 6.34 2.94 0.92
N ALA A 101 6.08 1.65 1.15
CA ALA A 101 5.03 1.18 2.03
C ALA A 101 5.59 0.05 2.91
N PRO A 102 6.28 0.42 4.01
CA PRO A 102 7.03 -0.51 4.85
C PRO A 102 6.19 -1.68 5.39
N CYS A 103 4.90 -1.46 5.62
CA CYS A 103 3.91 -2.47 6.00
C CYS A 103 3.70 -3.59 4.96
N LEU A 104 3.95 -3.32 3.68
CA LEU A 104 3.77 -4.28 2.59
C LEU A 104 4.84 -5.36 2.60
N ALA A 105 6.03 -5.08 3.14
CA ALA A 105 7.06 -6.10 3.31
C ALA A 105 6.54 -7.25 4.21
N TRP A 106 5.73 -6.93 5.22
CA TRP A 106 5.14 -7.91 6.13
C TRP A 106 3.82 -8.49 5.59
N ILE A 107 2.90 -7.67 5.07
CA ILE A 107 1.64 -8.13 4.44
C ILE A 107 1.89 -9.07 3.26
N PHE A 108 2.98 -8.85 2.53
CA PHE A 108 3.38 -9.69 1.40
C PHE A 108 4.50 -10.67 1.71
N SER A 109 4.93 -10.76 2.97
CA SER A 109 5.73 -11.90 3.40
C SER A 109 4.96 -13.19 3.13
N ASP A 110 5.69 -14.30 2.99
CA ASP A 110 5.07 -15.62 2.90
C ASP A 110 4.73 -16.18 4.30
N ALA A 111 4.82 -15.35 5.34
CA ALA A 111 4.38 -15.70 6.68
C ALA A 111 2.88 -15.98 6.63
N LYS A 112 2.51 -17.20 7.03
CA LYS A 112 1.10 -17.57 7.13
C LYS A 112 0.51 -16.86 8.35
N PRO A 113 -0.72 -16.30 8.24
CA PRO A 113 -1.41 -15.79 9.40
C PRO A 113 -1.57 -16.91 10.43
N ILE A 114 -1.18 -16.64 11.67
CA ILE A 114 -1.29 -17.60 12.77
C ILE A 114 -2.76 -17.70 13.17
N ASN A 115 -3.25 -18.93 13.31
CA ASN A 115 -4.55 -19.15 13.92
C ASN A 115 -4.44 -18.89 15.43
N TYR A 116 -5.06 -17.82 15.90
CA TYR A 116 -4.98 -17.41 17.31
C TYR A 116 -5.39 -18.51 18.32
N PHE A 117 -6.25 -19.45 17.90
CA PHE A 117 -6.76 -20.52 18.77
C PHE A 117 -5.96 -21.82 18.68
N LEU A 118 -5.18 -22.01 17.61
CA LEU A 118 -4.49 -23.27 17.32
C LEU A 118 -2.97 -23.11 17.17
N GLY A 119 -2.47 -21.87 17.20
CA GLY A 119 -1.07 -21.55 17.06
C GLY A 119 -0.25 -22.11 18.22
N THR A 120 0.89 -22.70 17.88
CA THR A 120 1.91 -23.13 18.84
C THR A 120 2.68 -21.92 19.35
N LYS A 121 3.31 -22.06 20.52
CA LYS A 121 4.12 -21.00 21.11
C LYS A 121 5.25 -20.58 20.17
N GLU A 122 5.88 -21.54 19.51
CA GLU A 122 6.97 -21.33 18.56
C GLU A 122 6.51 -20.52 17.33
N GLU A 123 5.29 -20.76 16.84
CA GLU A 123 4.70 -19.95 15.78
C GLU A 123 4.49 -18.51 16.26
N PHE A 124 3.90 -18.31 17.43
CA PHE A 124 3.69 -16.97 17.99
C PHE A 124 5.00 -16.22 18.23
N ASP A 125 6.04 -16.87 18.76
CA ASP A 125 7.34 -16.25 19.00
C ASP A 125 8.03 -15.84 17.67
N ALA A 126 7.91 -16.66 16.62
CA ALA A 126 8.43 -16.33 15.29
C ALA A 126 7.69 -15.13 14.67
N TYR A 127 6.36 -15.12 14.75
CA TYR A 127 5.53 -14.03 14.24
C TYR A 127 5.74 -12.72 15.00
N ASN A 128 5.86 -12.78 16.33
CA ASN A 128 6.15 -11.59 17.13
C ASN A 128 7.52 -11.00 16.78
N LYS A 129 8.52 -11.86 16.54
CA LYS A 129 9.84 -11.41 16.08
C LYS A 129 9.77 -10.73 14.71
N GLU A 130 9.01 -11.30 13.77
CA GLU A 130 8.79 -10.67 12.45
C GLU A 130 8.07 -9.33 12.57
N ILE A 131 7.11 -9.18 13.49
CA ILE A 131 6.44 -7.91 13.81
C ILE A 131 7.41 -6.91 14.45
N GLU A 132 8.26 -7.33 15.38
CA GLU A 132 9.27 -6.48 16.01
C GLU A 132 10.28 -5.95 14.98
N GLU A 133 10.83 -6.83 14.14
CA GLU A 133 11.73 -6.44 13.04
C GLU A 133 11.03 -5.49 12.06
N ALA A 134 9.76 -5.74 11.75
CA ALA A 134 8.91 -4.85 10.97
C ALA A 134 8.81 -3.46 11.59
N ILE A 135 8.48 -3.36 12.89
CA ILE A 135 8.36 -2.09 13.63
C ILE A 135 9.72 -1.36 13.66
N GLU A 136 10.82 -2.08 13.90
CA GLU A 136 12.19 -1.51 13.91
C GLU A 136 12.61 -0.96 12.54
N LEU A 137 12.19 -1.63 11.45
CA LEU A 137 12.37 -1.15 10.08
C LEU A 137 11.44 0.02 9.71
N GLY A 138 10.68 0.52 10.68
CA GLY A 138 9.80 1.66 10.52
C GLY A 138 8.45 1.29 9.91
N MET A 139 7.95 0.07 10.14
CA MET A 139 6.54 -0.26 9.85
C MET A 139 5.62 0.68 10.61
N THR A 140 5.25 1.71 9.86
CA THR A 140 4.19 2.66 10.12
C THR A 140 3.34 2.63 8.87
N PHE A 141 2.03 2.65 9.05
CA PHE A 141 1.15 3.27 8.07
C PHE A 141 1.04 4.73 8.56
#